data_AF-A0A3S0CC24-F1
#
_entry.id   AF-A0A3S0CC24-F1
#
_cell.length_a   1.000
_cell.length_b   1.000
_cell.length_c   1.000
_cell.angle_alpha   90.00
_cell.angle_beta   90.00
_cell.angle_gamma   90.00
#
_symmetry.space_group_name_H-M   'P 1'
#
loop_
_entity.id
_entity.type
_entity.pdbx_description
1 polymer ?
#
loop_
_entity_poly.entity_id
_entity_poly.type
_entity_poly.pdbx_seq_one_letter_code
_entity_poly.pdbx_strand_id
1 'polypeptide(L)'
;MKKTYIYITFFLLNVFGITFSQEKAIYIENSNDFKIELSNDGKTILQSYLFIKNDNGFDAYYFLINTYFKDFNESQILLENKEYIILDKNEYSKMNSCEIHNYFSENNNIFLVYKKDNKYYGWEIMYEGTSRNIIKSTQKGRI
;
A
#
# COMPACT_ATOMS: atom_id res chain seq x y z
N MET A 1 27.33 29.99 -36.22
CA MET A 1 27.50 28.82 -35.32
C MET A 1 26.80 28.91 -33.96
N LYS A 2 26.37 30.08 -33.45
CA LYS A 2 25.70 30.18 -32.13
C LYS A 2 24.22 29.77 -32.11
N LYS A 3 23.52 29.81 -33.26
CA LYS A 3 22.08 29.49 -33.33
C LYS A 3 21.78 27.99 -33.20
N THR A 4 22.68 27.12 -33.63
CA THR A 4 22.48 25.65 -33.64
C THR A 4 22.46 25.05 -32.23
N TYR A 5 23.23 25.60 -31.29
CA TYR A 5 23.29 25.10 -29.91
C TYR A 5 21.97 25.30 -29.15
N ILE A 6 21.24 26.40 -29.42
CA ILE A 6 19.97 26.71 -28.74
C ILE A 6 18.91 25.65 -29.06
N TYR A 7 18.85 25.16 -30.30
CA TYR A 7 17.87 24.15 -30.70
C TYR A 7 18.17 22.76 -30.11
N ILE A 8 19.45 22.41 -29.94
CA ILE A 8 19.85 21.14 -29.30
C ILE A 8 19.51 21.15 -27.81
N THR A 9 19.72 22.28 -27.13
CA THR A 9 19.35 22.42 -25.71
C THR A 9 17.82 22.34 -25.51
N PHE A 10 17.04 22.94 -26.41
CA PHE A 10 15.58 22.90 -26.34
C PHE A 10 15.02 21.49 -26.60
N PHE A 11 15.64 20.73 -27.51
CA PHE A 11 15.24 19.36 -27.80
C PHE A 11 15.55 18.41 -26.63
N LEU A 12 16.71 18.57 -25.98
CA LEU A 12 17.06 17.77 -24.80
C LEU A 12 16.14 18.04 -23.60
N LEU A 13 15.72 19.30 -23.38
CA LEU A 13 14.76 19.63 -22.32
C LEU A 13 13.36 19.03 -22.54
N ASN A 14 12.96 18.75 -23.79
CA ASN A 14 11.67 18.12 -24.09
C ASN A 14 11.73 16.59 -24.05
N VAL A 15 12.86 15.98 -24.43
CA VAL A 15 13.04 14.51 -24.38
C VAL A 15 13.27 14.03 -22.93
N PHE A 16 13.92 14.84 -22.11
CA PHE A 16 14.03 14.63 -20.66
C PHE A 16 12.93 15.35 -19.88
N GLY A 17 11.88 15.83 -20.55
CA GLY A 17 10.64 16.32 -19.95
C GLY A 17 9.86 15.16 -19.37
N ILE A 18 10.35 14.72 -18.23
CA ILE A 18 10.08 13.48 -17.56
C ILE A 18 8.59 13.13 -17.51
N THR A 19 8.20 12.06 -18.20
CA THR A 19 7.10 11.20 -17.77
C THR A 19 7.54 10.53 -16.47
N PHE A 20 7.51 11.30 -15.37
CA PHE A 20 7.44 10.73 -14.05
C PHE A 20 6.04 10.15 -13.97
N SER A 21 5.88 8.92 -14.46
CA SER A 21 4.75 8.09 -14.10
C SER A 21 4.86 7.93 -12.58
N GLN A 22 4.20 8.83 -11.83
CA GLN A 22 3.99 8.62 -10.41
C GLN A 22 3.34 7.25 -10.30
N GLU A 23 4.03 6.30 -9.67
CA GLU A 23 3.45 5.00 -9.37
C GLU A 23 2.11 5.25 -8.69
N LYS A 24 1.05 4.69 -9.29
CA LYS A 24 -0.30 4.87 -8.79
C LYS A 24 -0.35 4.23 -7.41
N ALA A 25 -0.55 5.06 -6.39
CA ALA A 25 -0.79 4.57 -5.05
C ALA A 25 -2.12 3.81 -5.00
N ILE A 26 -2.13 2.68 -4.30
CA ILE A 26 -3.34 1.90 -4.01
C ILE A 26 -3.86 2.31 -2.66
N TYR A 27 -5.16 2.56 -2.57
CA TYR A 27 -5.81 2.94 -1.33
C TYR A 27 -6.80 1.84 -0.98
N ILE A 28 -6.56 1.13 0.12
CA ILE A 28 -7.49 0.10 0.59
C ILE A 28 -8.36 0.73 1.67
N GLU A 29 -9.67 0.74 1.44
CA GLU A 29 -10.59 1.32 2.40
C GLU A 29 -10.75 0.40 3.61
N ASN A 30 -10.49 0.96 4.79
CA ASN A 30 -10.65 0.29 6.07
C ASN A 30 -12.12 -0.11 6.24
N SER A 31 -12.35 -1.41 6.14
CA SER A 31 -13.65 -2.07 6.22
C SER A 31 -13.59 -3.12 7.32
N ASN A 32 -14.74 -3.72 7.68
CA ASN A 32 -14.81 -4.74 8.74
C ASN A 32 -13.95 -6.00 8.47
N ASP A 33 -13.41 -6.14 7.26
CA ASP A 33 -12.53 -7.25 6.86
C ASP A 33 -11.05 -6.97 7.18
N PHE A 34 -10.72 -5.74 7.57
CA PHE A 34 -9.40 -5.37 8.10
C PHE A 34 -9.37 -5.52 9.62
N LYS A 35 -8.33 -6.17 10.11
CA LYS A 35 -8.00 -6.20 11.53
C LYS A 35 -6.61 -5.60 11.73
N ILE A 36 -6.55 -4.55 12.55
CA ILE A 36 -5.28 -3.93 12.96
C ILE A 36 -4.94 -4.47 14.34
N GLU A 37 -3.77 -5.09 14.48
CA GLU A 37 -3.24 -5.52 15.77
C GLU A 37 -2.07 -4.62 16.14
N LEU A 38 -2.26 -3.83 17.21
CA LEU A 38 -1.19 -3.01 17.74
C LEU A 38 -0.11 -3.92 18.34
N SER A 39 1.15 -3.77 17.92
CA SER A 39 2.22 -4.49 18.60
C SER A 39 2.38 -3.89 20.00
N ASN A 40 2.28 -4.77 21.00
CA ASN A 40 2.35 -4.38 22.42
C ASN A 40 3.79 -4.05 22.88
N ASP A 41 4.75 -3.98 21.95
CA ASP A 41 6.18 -3.83 22.22
C ASP A 41 6.67 -2.37 22.15
N GLY A 42 5.75 -1.41 21.97
CA GLY A 42 6.05 0.03 21.98
C GLY A 42 6.86 0.50 20.77
N LYS A 43 6.94 -0.30 19.71
CA LYS A 43 7.62 0.06 18.47
C LYS A 43 6.71 0.88 17.54
N THR A 44 7.36 1.65 16.67
CA THR A 44 6.76 2.46 15.58
C THR A 44 6.23 1.60 14.43
N ILE A 45 6.02 0.29 14.61
CA ILE A 45 5.60 -0.61 13.54
C ILE A 45 4.45 -1.46 14.06
N LEU A 46 3.29 -1.35 13.43
CA LEU A 46 2.10 -2.13 13.75
C LEU A 46 1.86 -3.20 12.69
N GLN A 47 1.15 -4.25 13.07
CA GLN A 47 0.76 -5.31 12.15
C GLN A 47 -0.72 -5.19 11.81
N SER A 48 -1.05 -5.38 10.54
CA SER A 48 -2.42 -5.37 10.06
C SER A 48 -2.68 -6.55 9.14
N TYR A 49 -3.93 -7.00 9.15
CA TYR A 49 -4.38 -8.16 8.40
C TYR A 49 -5.62 -7.77 7.60
N LEU A 50 -5.60 -8.12 6.32
CA LEU A 50 -6.81 -8.16 5.49
C LEU A 50 -7.27 -9.61 5.39
N PHE A 51 -8.50 -9.88 5.82
CA PHE A 51 -9.13 -11.19 5.70
C PHE A 51 -10.10 -11.20 4.53
N ILE A 52 -9.86 -12.09 3.56
CA ILE A 52 -10.75 -12.24 2.40
C ILE A 52 -11.35 -13.63 2.45
N LYS A 53 -12.69 -13.69 2.44
CA LYS A 53 -13.44 -14.95 2.41
C LYS A 53 -13.37 -15.55 1.00
N ASN A 54 -13.07 -16.84 0.93
CA ASN A 54 -13.08 -17.63 -0.30
C ASN A 54 -13.90 -18.92 -0.11
N ASP A 55 -14.01 -19.74 -1.14
CA ASP A 55 -14.76 -21.01 -1.10
C ASP A 55 -14.21 -22.01 -0.07
N ASN A 56 -12.94 -21.89 0.31
CA ASN A 56 -12.23 -22.78 1.24
C ASN A 56 -12.08 -22.19 2.66
N GLY A 57 -12.73 -21.06 2.97
CA GLY A 57 -12.61 -20.37 4.24
C GLY A 57 -12.13 -18.92 4.09
N PHE A 58 -10.99 -18.58 4.69
CA PHE A 58 -10.43 -17.23 4.68
C PHE A 58 -8.94 -17.26 4.34
N ASP A 59 -8.52 -16.34 3.48
CA ASP A 59 -7.11 -16.00 3.30
C ASP A 59 -6.78 -14.74 4.12
N ALA A 60 -5.58 -14.74 4.71
CA ALA A 60 -5.04 -13.61 5.46
C ALA A 60 -3.84 -13.02 4.73
N TYR A 61 -3.92 -11.72 4.46
CA TYR A 61 -2.89 -10.90 3.82
C TYR A 61 -2.30 -9.95 4.86
N TYR A 62 -0.98 -9.95 4.97
CA TYR A 62 -0.27 -9.33 6.09
C TYR A 62 0.38 -8.05 5.63
N PHE A 63 0.20 -7.01 6.43
CA PHE A 63 0.75 -5.70 6.19
C PHE A 63 1.46 -5.17 7.43
N LEU A 64 2.56 -4.45 7.22
CA LEU A 64 3.19 -3.62 8.24
C LEU A 64 2.76 -2.18 8.06
N ILE A 65 2.38 -1.54 9.15
CA ILE A 65 2.08 -0.12 9.20
C ILE A 65 3.22 0.56 9.95
N ASN A 66 3.93 1.47 9.29
CA ASN A 66 4.93 2.27 9.97
C ASN A 66 4.25 3.49 10.60
N THR A 67 4.16 3.50 11.92
CA THR A 67 3.68 4.66 12.67
C THR A 67 4.89 5.43 13.17
N TYR A 68 5.21 6.55 12.53
CA TYR A 68 6.26 7.46 13.02
C TYR A 68 6.00 7.98 14.45
N PHE A 69 4.81 7.72 15.00
CA PHE A 69 4.33 8.11 16.31
C PHE A 69 3.95 6.89 17.14
N LYS A 70 3.93 7.06 18.47
CA LYS A 70 3.50 6.01 19.42
C LYS A 70 1.99 5.76 19.38
N ASP A 71 1.21 6.76 18.97
CA ASP A 71 -0.24 6.64 18.79
C ASP A 71 -0.56 6.43 17.30
N PHE A 72 -1.28 5.35 17.01
CA PHE A 72 -1.74 5.00 15.67
C PHE A 72 -2.61 6.09 15.03
N ASN A 73 -3.51 6.71 15.80
CA ASN A 73 -4.40 7.74 15.28
C ASN A 73 -3.64 9.05 15.00
N GLU A 74 -2.56 9.32 15.73
CA GLU A 74 -1.73 10.51 15.49
C GLU A 74 -0.83 10.34 14.26
N SER A 75 -0.53 9.11 13.83
CA SER A 75 0.35 8.86 12.68
C SER A 75 -0.33 8.90 11.31
N GLN A 76 -1.63 9.21 11.25
CA GLN A 76 -2.34 9.29 9.99
C GLN A 76 -1.91 10.50 9.15
N ILE A 77 -1.84 10.33 7.84
CA ILE A 77 -1.61 11.42 6.89
C ILE A 77 -2.93 11.84 6.23
N LEU A 78 -3.11 13.14 6.02
CA LEU A 78 -4.20 13.66 5.19
C LEU A 78 -3.85 13.43 3.73
N LEU A 79 -4.76 12.79 2.99
CA LEU A 79 -4.62 12.57 1.56
C LEU A 79 -5.34 13.71 0.83
N GLU A 80 -4.58 14.62 0.22
CA GLU A 80 -5.12 15.74 -0.55
C GLU A 80 -5.53 15.30 -1.97
N ASN A 81 -6.85 15.25 -2.22
CA ASN A 81 -7.56 15.06 -3.51
C ASN A 81 -6.68 14.64 -4.71
N LYS A 82 -6.14 13.42 -4.66
CA LYS A 82 -5.66 12.74 -5.88
C LYS A 82 -6.77 11.81 -6.37
N GLU A 83 -6.76 11.50 -7.66
CA GLU A 83 -7.56 10.39 -8.19
C GLU A 83 -7.07 9.09 -7.55
N TYR A 84 -7.65 8.74 -6.41
CA TYR A 84 -7.32 7.54 -5.67
C TYR A 84 -7.96 6.33 -6.35
N ILE A 85 -7.16 5.31 -6.63
CA ILE A 85 -7.70 3.99 -6.91
C ILE A 85 -8.02 3.37 -5.55
N ILE A 86 -9.30 3.44 -5.18
CA ILE A 86 -9.80 2.82 -3.95
C ILE A 86 -10.12 1.36 -4.27
N LEU A 87 -9.35 0.45 -3.70
CA LEU A 87 -9.65 -0.97 -3.70
C LEU A 87 -10.62 -1.24 -2.55
N ASP A 88 -11.92 -1.25 -2.86
CA ASP A 88 -12.96 -1.62 -1.89
C ASP A 88 -13.22 -3.14 -1.91
N LYS A 89 -14.11 -3.59 -1.02
CA LYS A 89 -14.52 -5.00 -0.94
C LYS A 89 -15.08 -5.55 -2.24
N ASN A 90 -15.81 -4.74 -3.00
CA ASN A 90 -16.42 -5.19 -4.25
C ASN A 90 -15.35 -5.44 -5.32
N GLU A 91 -14.23 -4.72 -5.28
CA GLU A 91 -13.13 -4.90 -6.22
C GLU A 91 -12.26 -6.11 -5.86
N TYR A 92 -11.76 -6.21 -4.64
CA TYR A 92 -10.88 -7.34 -4.29
C TYR A 92 -11.62 -8.68 -4.15
N SER A 93 -12.93 -8.70 -3.89
CA SER A 93 -13.71 -9.95 -3.84
C SER A 93 -13.88 -10.62 -5.21
N LYS A 94 -13.60 -9.91 -6.30
CA LYS A 94 -13.60 -10.45 -7.66
C LYS A 94 -12.27 -11.16 -8.00
N MET A 95 -11.25 -10.98 -7.16
CA MET A 95 -9.92 -11.53 -7.38
C MET A 95 -9.74 -12.83 -6.58
N ASN A 96 -9.09 -13.81 -7.18
CA ASN A 96 -8.68 -15.02 -6.48
C ASN A 96 -7.43 -14.77 -5.60
N SER A 97 -7.08 -15.74 -4.76
CA SER A 97 -6.02 -15.56 -3.76
C SER A 97 -4.66 -15.19 -4.35
N CYS A 98 -4.33 -15.76 -5.51
CA CYS A 98 -3.08 -15.50 -6.22
C CYS A 98 -3.10 -14.12 -6.88
N GLU A 99 -4.23 -13.70 -7.45
CA GLU A 99 -4.41 -12.37 -8.04
C GLU A 99 -4.21 -11.29 -6.97
N ILE A 100 -4.81 -11.44 -5.79
CA ILE A 100 -4.63 -10.50 -4.68
C ILE A 100 -3.18 -10.48 -4.21
N HIS A 101 -2.53 -11.64 -4.09
CA HIS A 101 -1.13 -11.73 -3.70
C HIS A 101 -0.21 -11.01 -4.69
N ASN A 102 -0.39 -11.26 -5.98
CA ASN A 102 0.39 -10.59 -7.03
C ASN A 102 0.11 -9.09 -7.02
N TYR A 103 -1.17 -8.70 -6.92
CA TYR A 103 -1.59 -7.31 -6.89
C TYR A 103 -0.89 -6.54 -5.77
N PHE A 104 -0.87 -7.05 -4.53
CA PHE A 104 -0.16 -6.36 -3.45
C PHE A 104 1.36 -6.49 -3.53
N SER A 105 1.91 -7.59 -4.08
CA SER A 105 3.36 -7.78 -4.20
C SER A 105 3.98 -6.87 -5.27
N GLU A 106 3.23 -6.54 -6.32
CA GLU A 106 3.70 -5.70 -7.42
C GLU A 106 3.60 -4.20 -7.09
N ASN A 107 2.90 -3.84 -6.02
CA ASN A 107 2.66 -2.45 -5.67
C ASN A 107 3.38 -2.07 -4.36
N ASN A 108 4.36 -1.18 -4.49
CA ASN A 108 5.17 -0.72 -3.35
C ASN A 108 4.53 0.44 -2.59
N ASN A 109 3.46 1.04 -3.12
CA ASN A 109 2.84 2.24 -2.59
C ASN A 109 1.37 1.98 -2.25
N ILE A 110 1.14 1.39 -1.07
CA ILE A 110 -0.18 1.00 -0.60
C ILE A 110 -0.53 1.81 0.65
N PHE A 111 -1.76 2.31 0.73
CA PHE A 111 -2.29 3.01 1.88
C PHE A 111 -3.51 2.29 2.43
N LEU A 112 -3.58 2.12 3.74
CA LEU A 112 -4.83 1.84 4.43
C LEU A 112 -5.52 3.18 4.68
N VAL A 113 -6.73 3.37 4.15
CA VAL A 113 -7.45 4.66 4.26
C VAL A 113 -8.77 4.53 4.99
N TYR A 114 -9.22 5.65 5.55
CA TYR A 114 -10.57 5.79 6.04
C TYR A 114 -11.07 7.20 5.75
N LYS A 115 -12.39 7.37 5.69
CA LYS A 115 -13.03 8.65 5.39
C LYS A 115 -13.56 9.31 6.67
N LYS A 116 -13.23 10.58 6.87
CA LYS A 116 -13.76 11.43 7.95
C LYS A 116 -13.95 12.85 7.44
N ASP A 117 -15.11 13.44 7.71
CA ASP A 117 -15.44 14.82 7.30
C ASP A 117 -15.20 15.10 5.81
N ASN A 118 -15.57 14.15 4.94
CA ASN A 118 -15.31 14.16 3.49
C ASN A 118 -13.84 14.21 3.06
N LYS A 119 -12.91 13.95 3.96
CA LYS A 119 -11.48 13.84 3.69
C LYS A 119 -11.01 12.41 3.90
N TYR A 120 -10.06 11.97 3.08
CA TYR A 120 -9.38 10.70 3.28
C TYR A 120 -8.16 10.91 4.15
N TYR A 121 -8.06 10.07 5.16
CA TYR A 121 -6.88 9.92 6.00
C TYR A 121 -6.37 8.51 5.81
N GLY A 122 -5.08 8.30 5.97
CA GLY A 122 -4.54 6.95 5.86
C GLY A 122 -3.17 6.76 6.45
N TRP A 123 -2.72 5.52 6.40
CA TRP A 123 -1.39 5.10 6.80
C TRP A 123 -0.75 4.38 5.63
N GLU A 124 0.52 4.65 5.37
CA GLU A 124 1.30 3.86 4.43
C GLU A 124 1.50 2.47 5.00
N ILE A 125 1.26 1.45 4.18
CA ILE A 125 1.36 0.04 4.55
C ILE A 125 2.25 -0.71 3.58
N MET A 126 2.99 -1.67 4.10
CA MET A 126 3.88 -2.53 3.33
C MET A 126 3.37 -3.96 3.37
N TYR A 127 3.20 -4.59 2.21
CA TYR A 127 2.73 -5.97 2.10
C TYR A 127 3.87 -6.97 2.41
N GLU A 128 3.64 -7.87 3.35
CA GLU A 128 4.63 -8.88 3.80
C GLU A 128 4.34 -10.29 3.25
N GLY A 129 3.15 -10.51 2.70
CA GLY A 129 2.76 -11.81 2.17
C GLY A 129 1.46 -12.37 2.75
N THR A 130 1.31 -13.69 2.65
CA THR A 130 0.15 -14.44 3.13
C THR A 130 0.51 -15.30 4.35
N SER A 131 -0.51 -15.82 5.05
CA SER A 131 -0.33 -16.71 6.21
C SER A 131 0.56 -17.92 5.90
N ARG A 132 0.49 -18.43 4.66
CA ARG A 132 1.32 -19.54 4.19
C ARG A 132 2.81 -19.19 4.08
N ASN A 133 3.15 -17.93 3.83
CA ASN A 133 4.52 -17.45 3.65
C ASN A 133 5.19 -17.12 4.99
N ILE A 134 4.45 -16.55 5.95
CA ILE A 134 5.00 -16.11 7.25
C ILE A 134 5.29 -17.29 8.19
N ILE A 135 4.53 -18.37 8.08
CA ILE A 135 4.82 -19.61 8.82
C ILE A 135 6.15 -20.24 8.36
N LYS A 136 6.49 -20.10 7.06
CA LYS A 136 7.76 -20.62 6.53
C LYS A 136 8.98 -19.79 6.97
N SER A 137 8.87 -18.47 7.12
CA SER A 137 9.99 -17.63 7.57
C SER A 137 10.27 -17.83 9.07
N THR A 138 9.24 -17.99 9.89
CA THR A 138 9.38 -18.28 11.33
C THR A 138 9.96 -19.67 11.63
N GLN A 139 9.71 -20.66 10.78
CA GLN A 139 10.34 -21.98 10.92
C GLN A 139 11.82 -22.01 10.48
N LYS A 140 12.23 -21.18 9.52
CA LYS A 140 13.64 -21.09 9.08
C LYS A 140 14.58 -20.39 10.08
N GLY A 141 14.04 -19.71 11.09
CA GLY A 141 14.80 -19.05 12.16
C GLY A 141 15.02 -19.90 13.42
N ARG A 142 14.49 -21.13 13.46
CA ARG A 142 14.82 -22.10 14.52
C ARG A 142 15.90 -23.04 14.00
N ILE A 143 17.15 -22.60 14.16
CA ILE A 143 18.34 -23.47 14.17
C ILE A 143 18.25 -24.34 15.42
#